data_AF-A0A645HBN7-F1
#
_entry.id   AF-A0A645HBN7-F1
#
_cell.length_a   1.000
_cell.length_b   1.000
_cell.length_c   1.000
_cell.angle_alpha   90.00
_cell.angle_beta   90.00
_cell.angle_gamma   90.00
#
_symmetry.space_group_name_H-M   'P 1'
#
loop_
_entity.id
_entity.type
_entity.pdbx_description
1 polymer ?
#
loop_
_entity_poly.entity_id
_entity_poly.type
_entity_poly.pdbx_seq_one_letter_code
_entity_poly.pdbx_strand_id
1 'polypeptide(L)'
;MPIADLYKLQVYSLASFINSDKCVIPDSTMTKAPSAELSENQKDSDTLPEYHILDPILYELIEGGKSDSDLLSEGVSRELLDKISSLRKAAAFKVHQLPPVIKIGSSPLLPENKWVI
;
A
#
# COMPACT_ATOMS: atom_id res chain seq x y z
N MET A 1 -13.71 0.84 -6.35
CA MET A 1 -12.37 0.35 -6.72
C MET A 1 -12.09 -0.93 -5.96
N PRO A 2 -11.86 -2.08 -6.63
CA PRO A 2 -11.94 -3.40 -6.00
C PRO A 2 -10.76 -3.79 -5.11
N ILE A 3 -9.56 -3.26 -5.40
CA ILE A 3 -8.31 -3.61 -4.70
C ILE A 3 -7.73 -2.45 -3.89
N ALA A 4 -8.54 -1.41 -3.64
CA ALA A 4 -8.08 -0.17 -3.02
C ALA A 4 -7.69 -0.31 -1.55
N ASP A 5 -8.26 -1.30 -0.86
CA ASP A 5 -8.06 -1.58 0.56
C ASP A 5 -6.98 -2.66 0.78
N LEU A 6 -6.20 -2.98 -0.26
CA LEU A 6 -5.09 -3.94 -0.19
C LEU A 6 -3.75 -3.24 -0.27
N TYR A 7 -2.82 -3.68 0.58
CA TYR A 7 -1.41 -3.31 0.48
C TYR A 7 -0.77 -3.93 -0.77
N LYS A 8 0.32 -3.34 -1.25
CA LYS A 8 0.95 -3.78 -2.50
C LYS A 8 1.43 -5.23 -2.40
N LEU A 9 2.02 -5.63 -1.28
CA LEU A 9 2.42 -7.02 -1.01
C LEU A 9 1.22 -7.98 -0.97
N GLN A 10 0.07 -7.53 -0.49
CA GLN A 10 -1.16 -8.33 -0.52
C GLN A 10 -1.68 -8.50 -1.95
N VAL A 11 -1.58 -7.47 -2.80
CA VAL A 11 -1.92 -7.57 -4.22
C VAL A 11 -1.02 -8.60 -4.92
N TYR A 12 0.30 -8.59 -4.66
CA TYR A 12 1.20 -9.62 -5.19
C TYR A 12 0.87 -11.01 -4.67
N SER A 13 0.52 -11.13 -3.38
CA SER A 13 0.12 -12.41 -2.78
C SER A 13 -1.17 -12.95 -3.41
N LEU A 14 -2.16 -12.08 -3.64
CA LEU A 14 -3.41 -12.41 -4.32
C LEU A 14 -3.17 -12.84 -5.77
N ALA A 15 -2.30 -12.13 -6.50
CA ALA A 15 -1.95 -12.48 -7.87
C ALA A 15 -1.28 -13.86 -7.95
N SER A 16 -0.33 -14.14 -7.04
CA SER A 16 0.29 -15.46 -6.92
C SER A 16 -0.73 -16.57 -6.59
N PHE A 17 -1.68 -16.28 -5.70
CA PHE A 17 -2.76 -17.22 -5.37
C PHE A 17 -3.63 -17.53 -6.59
N ILE A 18 -4.06 -16.51 -7.35
CA ILE A 18 -4.84 -16.69 -8.58
C ILE A 18 -4.07 -17.56 -9.59
N ASN A 19 -2.77 -17.26 -9.77
CA ASN A 19 -1.90 -18.01 -10.68
C ASN A 19 -1.65 -19.46 -10.25
N SER A 20 -1.81 -19.79 -8.97
CA SER A 20 -1.63 -21.15 -8.47
C SER A 20 -2.74 -22.11 -8.93
N ASP A 21 -3.95 -21.60 -9.14
CA ASP A 21 -5.07 -22.35 -9.74
C ASP A 21 -4.99 -22.32 -11.27
N LYS A 22 -4.81 -21.12 -11.84
CA LYS A 22 -4.70 -20.92 -13.29
C LYS A 22 -3.75 -19.76 -13.59
N CYS A 23 -2.71 -20.01 -14.39
CA CYS A 23 -1.75 -18.99 -14.80
C CYS A 23 -2.39 -17.97 -15.77
N VAL A 24 -3.15 -17.03 -15.22
CA VAL A 24 -3.90 -15.99 -15.94
C VAL A 24 -3.12 -14.67 -15.94
N ILE A 25 -2.37 -14.38 -14.88
CA ILE A 25 -1.57 -13.15 -14.75
C ILE A 25 -0.17 -13.45 -15.30
N PRO A 26 0.33 -12.69 -16.31
CA PRO A 26 1.64 -12.94 -16.88
C PRO A 26 2.79 -12.77 -15.87
N ASP A 27 3.81 -13.63 -15.96
CA ASP A 27 5.02 -13.55 -15.12
C ASP A 27 5.76 -12.21 -15.28
N SER A 28 5.71 -11.60 -16.46
CA SER A 28 6.26 -10.27 -16.70
C SER A 28 5.63 -9.19 -15.82
N THR A 29 4.33 -9.30 -15.54
CA THR A 29 3.60 -8.38 -14.63
C THR A 29 4.04 -8.55 -13.18
N MET A 30 4.38 -9.78 -12.79
CA MET A 30 4.81 -10.11 -11.43
C MET A 30 6.27 -9.74 -11.15
N THR A 31 7.14 -9.86 -12.16
CA THR A 31 8.59 -9.65 -12.02
C THR A 31 9.05 -8.24 -12.35
N LYS A 32 8.29 -7.49 -13.15
CA LYS A 32 8.61 -6.10 -13.46
C LYS A 32 8.53 -5.23 -12.20
N ALA A 33 9.53 -4.37 -12.02
CA ALA A 33 9.54 -3.41 -10.93
C ALA A 33 8.32 -2.47 -11.01
N PRO A 34 7.70 -2.12 -9.87
CA PRO A 34 6.53 -1.24 -9.85
C PRO A 34 6.91 0.16 -10.36
N SER A 35 6.10 0.67 -11.30
CA SER A 35 6.30 1.95 -11.96
C SER A 35 4.96 2.51 -12.44
N ALA A 36 4.79 3.82 -12.31
CA ALA A 36 3.69 4.56 -12.92
C ALA A 36 3.86 4.81 -14.43
N GLU A 37 5.02 4.51 -15.01
CA GLU A 37 5.34 4.65 -16.45
C GLU A 37 5.02 6.04 -17.06
N LEU A 38 5.08 7.10 -16.26
CA LEU A 38 4.83 8.48 -16.69
C LEU A 38 6.06 9.11 -17.38
N SER A 39 7.25 8.53 -17.18
CA SER A 39 8.49 8.92 -17.84
C SER A 39 9.43 7.73 -18.05
N GLU A 40 10.41 7.87 -18.95
CA GLU A 40 11.41 6.81 -19.20
C GLU A 40 12.16 6.44 -17.92
N ASN A 41 12.28 5.13 -17.66
CA ASN A 41 12.96 4.54 -16.51
C ASN A 41 12.41 4.93 -15.12
N GLN A 42 11.21 5.50 -15.03
CA GLN A 42 10.59 5.81 -13.74
C GLN A 42 10.37 4.53 -12.91
N LYS A 43 10.65 4.59 -11.61
CA LYS A 43 10.26 3.57 -10.64
C LYS A 43 9.54 4.19 -9.45
N ASP A 44 8.61 3.45 -8.85
CA ASP A 44 7.90 3.94 -7.66
C ASP A 44 8.85 4.14 -6.46
N SER A 45 9.92 3.33 -6.42
CA SER A 45 11.03 3.42 -5.46
C SER A 45 11.81 4.74 -5.49
N ASP A 46 11.69 5.52 -6.57
CA ASP A 46 12.39 6.81 -6.69
C ASP A 46 11.80 7.83 -5.70
N THR A 47 10.51 7.72 -5.38
CA THR A 47 9.80 8.63 -4.48
C THR A 47 9.42 7.95 -3.17
N LEU A 48 8.93 6.71 -3.25
CA LEU A 48 8.46 5.95 -2.10
C LEU A 48 9.57 5.04 -1.55
N PRO A 49 9.55 4.71 -0.25
CA PRO A 49 10.29 3.56 0.23
C PRO A 49 9.84 2.28 -0.49
N GLU A 50 10.72 1.30 -0.59
CA GLU A 50 10.40 -0.01 -1.16
C GLU A 50 9.19 -0.65 -0.47
N TYR A 51 8.29 -1.27 -1.23
CA TYR A 51 7.04 -1.82 -0.69
C TYR A 51 7.24 -2.88 0.40
N HIS A 52 8.33 -3.65 0.33
CA HIS A 52 8.67 -4.64 1.37
C HIS A 52 9.02 -4.00 2.73
N ILE A 53 9.35 -2.71 2.75
CA ILE A 53 9.60 -1.92 3.95
C ILE A 53 8.36 -1.07 4.30
N LEU A 54 7.76 -0.45 3.28
CA LEU A 54 6.65 0.48 3.45
C LEU A 54 5.37 -0.21 3.96
N ASP A 55 4.98 -1.33 3.36
CA ASP A 55 3.70 -1.98 3.66
C ASP A 55 3.63 -2.48 5.11
N PRO A 56 4.65 -3.16 5.68
CA PRO A 56 4.62 -3.55 7.09
C PRO A 56 4.50 -2.36 8.04
N ILE A 57 5.21 -1.27 7.76
CA ILE A 57 5.15 -0.05 8.60
C ILE A 57 3.74 0.56 8.54
N LEU A 58 3.15 0.66 7.34
CA LEU A 58 1.79 1.18 7.18
C LEU A 58 0.76 0.28 7.87
N TYR A 59 0.91 -1.04 7.76
CA TYR A 59 0.04 -2.00 8.43
C TYR A 59 0.06 -1.79 9.94
N GLU A 60 1.24 -1.74 10.56
CA GLU A 60 1.36 -1.53 12.01
C GLU A 60 0.80 -0.18 12.47
N LEU A 61 0.97 0.87 11.67
CA LEU A 61 0.42 2.21 11.97
C LEU A 61 -1.10 2.30 11.84
N ILE A 62 -1.70 1.59 10.88
CA ILE A 62 -3.12 1.73 10.51
C ILE A 62 -3.98 0.64 11.15
N GLU A 63 -3.55 -0.62 11.03
CA GLU A 63 -4.26 -1.80 11.52
C GLU A 63 -3.72 -2.23 12.89
N GLY A 64 -2.40 -2.21 13.09
CA GLY A 64 -1.75 -2.65 14.34
C GLY A 64 -1.89 -1.65 15.49
N GLY A 65 -2.30 -0.41 15.22
CA GLY A 65 -2.49 0.64 16.24
C GLY A 65 -1.21 1.11 16.91
N LYS A 66 -0.03 0.79 16.34
CA LYS A 66 1.27 1.23 16.88
C LYS A 66 1.48 2.73 16.67
N SER A 67 2.12 3.35 17.65
CA SER A 67 2.58 4.73 17.56
C SER A 67 3.95 4.82 16.87
N ASP A 68 4.31 6.02 16.40
CA ASP A 68 5.66 6.29 15.88
C ASP A 68 6.75 5.93 16.92
N SER A 69 6.49 6.12 18.22
CA SER A 69 7.42 5.74 19.29
C SER A 69 7.63 4.23 19.40
N ASP A 70 6.57 3.42 19.19
CA ASP A 70 6.67 1.97 19.24
C ASP A 70 7.54 1.47 18.09
N LEU A 71 7.31 1.98 16.88
CA LEU A 71 8.08 1.61 15.69
C LEU A 71 9.55 2.05 15.78
N LEU A 72 9.84 3.20 16.40
CA LEU A 72 11.23 3.60 16.70
C LEU A 72 11.91 2.60 17.64
N SER A 73 11.20 2.10 18.65
CA SER A 73 11.74 1.11 19.58
C SER A 73 11.98 -0.26 18.92
N GLU A 74 11.22 -0.56 17.87
CA GLU A 74 11.39 -1.77 17.03
C GLU A 74 12.50 -1.63 15.97
N GLY A 75 13.17 -0.48 15.92
CA GLY A 75 14.35 -0.26 15.06
C GLY A 75 14.04 0.39 13.71
N VAL A 76 12.82 0.88 13.48
CA VAL A 76 12.51 1.70 12.30
C VAL A 76 13.21 3.06 12.46
N SER A 77 13.90 3.55 11.43
CA SER A 77 14.58 4.85 11.53
C SER A 77 13.59 6.01 11.58
N ARG A 78 13.94 7.05 12.36
CA ARG A 78 13.14 8.27 12.45
C ARG A 78 12.96 8.95 11.09
N GLU A 79 14.02 8.98 10.28
CA GLU A 79 13.97 9.56 8.93
C GLU A 79 12.93 8.87 8.04
N LEU A 80 12.83 7.54 8.15
CA LEU A 80 11.87 6.76 7.37
C LEU A 80 10.43 7.03 7.83
N LEU A 81 10.18 7.05 9.14
CA LEU A 81 8.86 7.37 9.69
C LEU A 81 8.43 8.79 9.31
N ASP A 82 9.33 9.77 9.42
CA ASP A 82 9.06 11.16 9.06
C ASP A 82 8.75 11.29 7.56
N LYS A 83 9.48 10.56 6.71
CA LYS A 83 9.20 10.49 5.25
C LYS A 83 7.81 9.90 4.97
N ILE A 84 7.48 8.75 5.57
CA ILE A 84 6.18 8.09 5.38
C ILE A 84 5.05 8.99 5.86
N SER A 85 5.19 9.60 7.04
CA SER A 85 4.20 10.53 7.61
C SER A 85 3.98 11.74 6.71
N SER A 86 5.04 12.33 6.16
CA SER A 86 4.98 13.44 5.21
C SER A 86 4.24 13.06 3.92
N LEU A 87 4.60 11.91 3.32
CA LEU A 87 3.95 11.41 2.11
C LEU A 87 2.46 11.13 2.34
N ARG A 88 2.10 10.52 3.48
CA ARG A 88 0.70 10.24 3.84
C ARG A 88 -0.12 11.52 3.99
N LYS A 89 0.44 12.53 4.67
CA LYS A 89 -0.19 13.86 4.82
C LYS A 89 -0.39 14.53 3.45
N ALA A 90 0.62 14.52 2.60
CA ALA A 90 0.54 15.08 1.25
C ALA A 90 -0.50 14.37 0.36
N ALA A 91 -0.70 13.06 0.55
CA ALA A 91 -1.64 12.26 -0.22
C ALA A 91 -3.06 12.20 0.38
N ALA A 92 -3.29 12.70 1.60
CA ALA A 92 -4.57 12.56 2.31
C ALA A 92 -5.78 13.11 1.54
N PHE A 93 -5.58 14.17 0.74
CA PHE A 93 -6.66 14.72 -0.09
C PHE A 93 -7.13 13.74 -1.17
N LYS A 94 -6.24 12.85 -1.67
CA LYS A 94 -6.56 11.87 -2.72
C LYS A 94 -7.54 10.82 -2.23
N VAL A 95 -7.49 10.46 -0.94
CA VAL A 95 -8.42 9.51 -0.32
C VAL A 95 -9.85 10.00 -0.43
N HIS A 96 -10.10 11.29 -0.21
CA HIS A 96 -11.43 11.89 -0.32
C HIS A 96 -12.00 11.84 -1.74
N GLN A 97 -11.13 11.75 -2.76
CA GLN A 97 -11.50 11.68 -4.18
C GLN A 97 -11.75 10.24 -4.66
N LEU A 98 -11.52 9.23 -3.81
CA LEU A 98 -11.75 7.84 -4.21
C LEU A 98 -13.25 7.56 -4.44
N PRO A 99 -13.58 6.74 -5.46
CA PRO A 99 -14.91 6.18 -5.62
C PRO A 99 -15.18 5.17 -4.50
N PRO A 100 -16.41 4.62 -4.39
CA PRO A 100 -16.70 3.59 -3.39
C PRO A 100 -15.73 2.40 -3.44
N VAL A 101 -15.33 1.90 -2.26
CA VAL A 101 -14.31 0.85 -2.07
C VAL A 101 -14.91 -0.35 -1.35
N ILE A 102 -14.42 -1.55 -1.67
CA ILE A 102 -14.72 -2.77 -0.92
C ILE A 102 -13.80 -2.79 0.30
N LYS A 103 -14.39 -2.82 1.51
CA LYS A 103 -13.64 -2.93 2.76
C LYS A 103 -13.17 -4.36 2.98
N ILE A 104 -11.89 -4.53 3.28
CA ILE A 104 -11.27 -5.81 3.64
C ILE A 104 -10.63 -5.73 5.03
N GLY A 105 -9.95 -4.62 5.35
CA GLY A 105 -9.22 -4.43 6.61
C GLY A 105 -10.10 -4.09 7.81
N SER A 106 -9.48 -4.04 9.00
CA SER A 106 -10.15 -3.64 10.25
C SER A 106 -10.23 -2.12 10.37
N SER A 107 -9.27 -1.41 9.75
CA SER A 107 -9.11 0.04 9.73
C SER A 107 -9.35 0.60 8.32
N PRO A 108 -10.61 0.83 7.93
CA PRO A 108 -11.00 1.14 6.56
C PRO A 108 -10.41 2.47 6.05
N LEU A 109 -9.98 2.50 4.79
CA LEU A 109 -9.43 3.69 4.14
C LEU A 109 -10.45 4.84 3.97
N LEU A 110 -11.74 4.50 3.80
CA LEU A 110 -12.82 5.46 3.54
C LEU A 110 -13.88 5.43 4.66
N PRO A 111 -14.68 6.50 4.80
CA PRO A 111 -15.85 6.49 5.68
C PRO A 111 -16.95 5.55 5.16
N GLU A 112 -17.82 5.09 6.08
CA GLU A 112 -18.88 4.10 5.84
C GLU A 112 -19.78 4.41 4.63
N ASN A 113 -20.09 5.69 4.42
CA ASN A 113 -20.96 6.13 3.32
C ASN A 113 -20.34 5.94 1.92
N LYS A 114 -19.08 5.51 1.83
CA LYS A 114 -18.37 5.19 0.59
C LYS A 114 -18.00 3.71 0.48
N TRP A 115 -18.57 2.83 1.29
CA TRP A 115 -18.32 1.40 1.17
C TRP A 115 -19.27 0.74 0.17
N VAL A 116 -18.77 -0.27 -0.52
CA VAL A 116 -19.59 -1.20 -1.31
C VAL A 116 -19.79 -2.44 -0.44
N ILE A 117 -21.05 -2.73 -0.12
CA ILE A 117 -21.49 -3.89 0.68
C ILE A 117 -21.66 -5.10 -0.23
#